data_AF-A0A9P5N757-F1
#
_entry.id   AF-A0A9P5N757-F1
#
_cell.length_a   1.000
_cell.length_b   1.000
_cell.length_c   1.000
_cell.angle_alpha   90.00
_cell.angle_beta   90.00
_cell.angle_gamma   90.00
#
_symmetry.space_group_name_H-M   'P 1'
#
loop_
_entity.id
_entity.type
_entity.pdbx_description
1 polymer ?
#
loop_
_entity_poly.entity_id
_entity_poly.type
_entity_poly.pdbx_seq_one_letter_code
_entity_poly.pdbx_strand_id
1 'polypeptide(L)'
;MLAGVPESQSSTHDICQPSQNTEMPQSPPEPSQSITRVPTAPRRIRRPNPKTGKWPRIKVCGYTWTRKDIDAWAAKKNILQDRTPRNREYRALFMILDMLPDDIQWQIVTPHEGEDTVVSCIAIGSDRSVRDLKNAYNPARARLVRNAMDKVLGPPKWYYLREDFHRDD
;
A
#
# COMPACT_ATOMS: atom_id res chain seq x y z
N MET A 1 71.72 -37.02 56.35
CA MET A 1 71.12 -38.05 57.23
C MET A 1 69.63 -38.04 57.01
N LEU A 2 69.05 -39.24 56.88
CA LEU A 2 67.63 -39.60 57.04
C LEU A 2 66.70 -39.07 55.92
N ALA A 3 66.22 -39.95 55.04
CA ALA A 3 65.09 -40.87 55.28
C ALA A 3 63.79 -40.07 55.48
N GLY A 4 62.66 -40.38 54.87
CA GLY A 4 62.26 -41.46 54.00
C GLY A 4 60.83 -41.15 53.55
N VAL A 5 60.28 -42.07 52.78
CA VAL A 5 58.85 -42.32 52.50
C VAL A 5 57.96 -42.18 53.77
N PRO A 6 56.62 -42.24 53.71
CA PRO A 6 55.67 -42.22 52.59
C PRO A 6 54.38 -41.39 52.86
N GLU A 7 53.41 -41.55 51.95
CA GLU A 7 51.97 -41.69 52.24
C GLU A 7 51.05 -40.46 52.11
N SER A 8 50.07 -40.68 51.23
CA SER A 8 48.65 -40.35 51.37
C SER A 8 48.28 -38.90 51.61
N GLN A 9 47.65 -38.29 50.60
CA GLN A 9 46.33 -37.69 50.80
C GLN A 9 45.65 -37.23 49.50
N SER A 10 44.34 -37.47 49.52
CA SER A 10 43.26 -36.83 48.77
C SER A 10 43.53 -35.37 48.38
N SER A 11 43.23 -35.00 47.12
CA SER A 11 42.93 -33.61 46.76
C SER A 11 42.10 -33.60 45.48
N THR A 12 40.82 -33.26 45.54
CA THR A 12 40.22 -31.93 45.34
C THR A 12 40.08 -31.56 43.87
N HIS A 13 38.83 -31.27 43.50
CA HIS A 13 38.35 -30.43 42.41
C HIS A 13 39.39 -29.91 41.42
N ASP A 14 39.29 -30.36 40.16
CA ASP A 14 39.75 -29.56 39.03
C ASP A 14 38.57 -28.90 38.32
N ILE A 15 38.66 -27.57 38.34
CA ILE A 15 37.88 -26.60 37.62
C ILE A 15 38.36 -26.66 36.16
N CYS A 16 37.45 -26.85 35.22
CA CYS A 16 37.71 -26.54 33.82
C CYS A 16 36.47 -25.91 33.17
N GLN A 17 36.51 -24.59 33.05
CA GLN A 17 35.91 -23.83 31.95
C GLN A 17 37.07 -23.20 31.15
N PRO A 18 36.86 -22.65 29.95
CA PRO A 18 35.81 -22.90 28.94
C PRO A 18 36.45 -23.22 27.57
N SER A 19 35.68 -23.64 26.57
CA SER A 19 36.10 -23.48 25.19
C SER A 19 34.93 -23.12 24.29
N GLN A 20 35.10 -21.96 23.68
CA GLN A 20 34.20 -21.24 22.81
C GLN A 20 34.06 -22.01 21.50
N ASN A 21 32.84 -22.39 21.15
CA ASN A 21 32.53 -22.82 19.78
C ASN A 21 31.92 -21.64 19.03
N THR A 22 32.76 -21.11 18.14
CA THR A 22 32.53 -20.25 16.97
C THR A 22 31.07 -20.11 16.53
N GLU A 23 30.48 -18.94 16.80
CA GLU A 23 29.29 -18.46 16.09
C GLU A 23 29.64 -18.19 14.62
N MET A 24 28.92 -18.85 13.71
CA MET A 24 28.90 -18.45 12.30
C MET A 24 28.30 -17.04 12.19
N PRO A 25 28.86 -16.14 11.36
CA PRO A 25 28.24 -14.86 11.09
C PRO A 25 26.96 -15.08 10.28
N GLN A 26 25.81 -14.99 10.96
CA GLN A 26 24.51 -14.86 10.30
C GLN A 26 24.50 -13.55 9.53
N SER A 27 24.53 -13.67 8.20
CA SER A 27 24.24 -12.57 7.28
C SER A 27 22.93 -11.86 7.68
N PRO A 28 22.86 -10.52 7.66
CA PRO A 28 21.64 -9.79 7.98
C PRO A 28 20.48 -10.30 7.12
N PRO A 29 19.28 -10.54 7.69
CA PRO A 29 18.13 -10.88 6.88
C PRO A 29 17.88 -9.76 5.87
N GLU A 30 17.88 -10.10 4.58
CA GLU A 30 17.44 -9.18 3.53
C GLU A 30 16.06 -8.61 3.91
N PRO A 31 15.79 -7.32 3.66
CA PRO A 31 14.49 -6.75 3.94
C PRO A 31 13.45 -7.54 3.14
N SER A 32 12.61 -8.29 3.86
CA SER A 32 11.44 -8.97 3.33
C SER A 32 10.66 -7.97 2.50
N GLN A 33 10.75 -8.09 1.17
CA GLN A 33 9.95 -7.30 0.26
C GLN A 33 8.49 -7.63 0.61
N SER A 34 7.81 -6.69 1.26
CA SER A 34 6.39 -6.84 1.55
C SER A 34 5.69 -6.99 0.19
N ILE A 35 5.28 -8.21 -0.11
CA ILE A 35 4.53 -8.52 -1.33
C ILE A 35 3.23 -7.74 -1.20
N THR A 36 3.19 -6.54 -1.78
CA THR A 36 2.01 -5.69 -1.77
C THR A 36 0.89 -6.47 -2.43
N ARG A 37 -0.02 -7.06 -1.63
CA ARG A 37 -1.09 -7.92 -2.14
C ARG A 37 -2.15 -7.05 -2.81
N VAL A 38 -2.00 -6.68 -4.08
CA VAL A 38 -3.04 -5.92 -4.80
C VAL A 38 -4.30 -6.80 -4.95
N PRO A 39 -5.52 -6.27 -4.80
CA PRO A 39 -6.74 -7.05 -4.99
C PRO A 39 -6.71 -7.69 -6.35
N THR A 40 -6.99 -8.99 -6.40
CA THR A 40 -7.06 -9.69 -7.67
C THR A 40 -8.05 -8.98 -8.58
N ALA A 41 -7.56 -8.60 -9.76
CA ALA A 41 -8.34 -7.90 -10.76
C ALA A 41 -9.59 -8.73 -11.12
N PRO A 42 -10.80 -8.16 -10.96
CA PRO A 42 -12.04 -8.86 -11.26
C PRO A 42 -12.16 -9.10 -12.76
N ARG A 43 -12.44 -10.34 -13.17
CA ARG A 43 -12.68 -10.69 -14.58
C ARG A 43 -14.17 -10.59 -14.97
N ARG A 44 -15.05 -10.39 -13.99
CA ARG A 44 -16.51 -10.39 -14.15
C ARG A 44 -17.10 -9.33 -13.24
N ILE A 45 -18.29 -8.87 -13.60
CA ILE A 45 -19.09 -7.99 -12.75
C ILE A 45 -19.39 -8.66 -11.41
N ARG A 46 -19.47 -7.84 -10.36
CA ARG A 46 -19.88 -8.24 -9.02
C ARG A 46 -21.23 -8.97 -9.08
N ARG A 47 -21.35 -10.08 -8.36
CA ARG A 47 -22.61 -10.83 -8.22
C ARG A 47 -22.81 -11.22 -6.75
N PRO A 48 -24.07 -11.39 -6.28
CA PRO A 48 -24.32 -11.94 -4.96
C PRO A 48 -23.64 -13.29 -4.81
N ASN A 49 -23.09 -13.56 -3.63
CA ASN A 49 -22.56 -14.87 -3.32
C ASN A 49 -23.72 -15.89 -3.33
N PRO A 50 -23.66 -16.96 -4.13
CA PRO A 50 -24.78 -17.90 -4.27
C PRO A 50 -25.07 -18.68 -2.99
N LYS A 51 -24.11 -18.80 -2.06
CA LYS A 51 -24.29 -19.49 -0.79
C LYS A 51 -24.84 -18.59 0.31
N THR A 52 -24.38 -17.33 0.36
CA THR A 52 -24.71 -16.41 1.47
C THR A 52 -25.72 -15.34 1.09
N GLY A 53 -26.03 -15.16 -0.20
CA GLY A 53 -26.85 -14.07 -0.73
C GLY A 53 -26.20 -12.68 -0.62
N LYS A 54 -25.07 -12.56 0.09
CA LYS A 54 -24.42 -11.28 0.36
C LYS A 54 -23.70 -10.77 -0.88
N TRP A 55 -23.76 -9.45 -1.09
CA TRP A 55 -22.93 -8.78 -2.08
C TRP A 55 -21.49 -8.67 -1.57
N PRO A 56 -20.48 -9.16 -2.32
CA PRO A 56 -19.08 -8.95 -1.96
C PRO A 56 -18.75 -7.45 -2.08
N ARG A 57 -17.71 -6.95 -1.40
CA ARG A 57 -17.31 -5.53 -1.49
C ARG A 57 -16.99 -5.10 -2.92
N ILE A 58 -17.27 -3.85 -3.25
CA ILE A 58 -16.99 -3.27 -4.57
C ILE A 58 -15.49 -3.08 -4.75
N LYS A 59 -14.99 -3.43 -5.95
CA LYS A 59 -13.61 -3.18 -6.35
C LYS A 59 -13.52 -2.04 -7.35
N VAL A 60 -12.55 -1.15 -7.15
CA VAL A 60 -12.27 0.00 -7.99
C VAL A 60 -10.86 -0.11 -8.55
N CYS A 61 -10.69 0.18 -9.83
CA CYS A 61 -9.40 0.29 -10.49
C CYS A 61 -9.03 1.77 -10.65
N GLY A 62 -7.82 2.16 -10.28
CA GLY A 62 -7.42 3.56 -10.38
C GLY A 62 -6.01 3.86 -9.88
N TYR A 63 -5.78 5.15 -9.69
CA TYR A 63 -4.53 5.69 -9.19
C TYR A 63 -4.75 6.37 -7.85
N THR A 64 -4.01 5.92 -6.84
CA THR A 64 -3.98 6.60 -5.56
C THR A 64 -3.12 7.84 -5.60
N TRP A 65 -3.51 8.81 -4.80
CA TRP A 65 -2.76 10.02 -4.57
C TRP A 65 -2.87 10.45 -3.11
N THR A 66 -1.88 11.20 -2.69
CA THR A 66 -1.83 11.82 -1.37
C THR A 66 -2.11 13.31 -1.50
N ARG A 67 -2.46 13.95 -0.38
CA ARG A 67 -2.56 15.42 -0.32
C ARG A 67 -1.27 16.11 -0.77
N LYS A 68 -0.12 15.51 -0.43
CA LYS A 68 1.20 15.97 -0.86
C LYS A 68 1.37 15.91 -2.38
N ASP A 69 0.83 14.89 -3.05
CA ASP A 69 0.88 14.81 -4.51
C ASP A 69 0.08 15.94 -5.16
N ILE A 70 -1.07 16.29 -4.59
CA ILE A 70 -1.94 17.36 -5.10
C ILE A 70 -1.29 18.73 -4.91
N ASP A 71 -0.73 18.99 -3.73
CA ASP A 71 0.01 20.23 -3.44
C ASP A 71 1.24 20.36 -4.35
N ALA A 72 2.01 19.28 -4.52
CA ALA A 72 3.15 19.26 -5.43
C ALA A 72 2.74 19.52 -6.90
N TRP A 73 1.60 18.98 -7.34
CA TRP A 73 1.05 19.27 -8.66
C TRP A 73 0.70 20.75 -8.81
N ALA A 74 0.03 21.35 -7.82
CA ALA A 74 -0.32 22.77 -7.83
C ALA A 74 0.91 23.68 -7.83
N ALA A 75 1.93 23.32 -7.04
CA ALA A 75 3.22 24.01 -7.01
C ALA A 75 3.93 23.94 -8.37
N LYS A 76 4.00 22.75 -8.99
CA LYS A 76 4.62 22.56 -10.32
C LYS A 76 3.94 23.41 -11.40
N LYS A 77 2.62 23.58 -11.32
CA LYS A 77 1.83 24.40 -12.25
C LYS A 77 1.86 25.90 -11.90
N ASN A 78 2.50 26.29 -10.80
CA ASN A 78 2.52 27.66 -10.28
C ASN A 78 1.12 28.27 -10.09
N ILE A 79 0.17 27.46 -9.61
CA ILE A 79 -1.21 27.91 -9.35
C ILE A 79 -1.48 27.96 -7.85
N LEU A 80 -2.41 28.83 -7.43
CA LEU A 80 -2.94 28.86 -6.05
C LEU A 80 -1.84 29.10 -4.98
N GLN A 81 -0.74 29.76 -5.35
CA GLN A 81 0.40 29.99 -4.47
C GLN A 81 0.06 30.93 -3.30
N ASP A 82 -0.91 31.82 -3.50
CA ASP A 82 -1.48 32.75 -2.51
C ASP A 82 -2.39 32.07 -1.48
N ARG A 83 -2.72 30.78 -1.66
CA ARG A 83 -3.67 30.05 -0.81
C ARG A 83 -2.97 29.23 0.25
N THR A 84 -3.69 29.01 1.35
CA THR A 84 -3.30 28.06 2.39
C THR A 84 -3.19 26.64 1.81
N PRO A 85 -2.33 25.76 2.36
CA PRO A 85 -2.13 24.41 1.84
C PRO A 85 -3.44 23.63 1.66
N ARG A 86 -4.33 23.66 2.66
CA ARG A 86 -5.63 22.97 2.60
C ARG A 86 -6.53 23.48 1.48
N ASN A 87 -6.59 24.80 1.27
CA ASN A 87 -7.39 25.37 0.19
C ASN A 87 -6.78 25.09 -1.18
N ARG A 88 -5.45 25.10 -1.26
CA ARG A 88 -4.72 24.74 -2.48
C ARG A 88 -4.99 23.30 -2.87
N GLU A 89 -4.86 22.36 -1.94
CA GLU A 89 -5.18 20.95 -2.13
C GLU A 89 -6.62 20.76 -2.64
N TYR A 90 -7.60 21.37 -1.96
CA TYR A 90 -9.00 21.24 -2.34
C TYR A 90 -9.25 21.78 -3.75
N ARG A 91 -8.78 22.99 -4.08
CA ARG A 91 -8.99 23.60 -5.40
C ARG A 91 -8.25 22.85 -6.51
N ALA A 92 -7.01 22.44 -6.27
CA ALA A 92 -6.22 21.68 -7.23
C ALA A 92 -6.86 20.32 -7.53
N LEU A 93 -7.46 19.66 -6.54
CA LEU A 93 -8.26 18.45 -6.74
C LEU A 93 -9.37 18.68 -7.77
N PHE A 94 -10.19 19.73 -7.63
CA PHE A 94 -11.25 20.03 -8.60
C PHE A 94 -10.68 20.34 -9.98
N MET A 95 -9.61 21.13 -10.07
CA MET A 95 -8.98 21.41 -11.37
C MET A 95 -8.46 20.13 -12.05
N ILE A 96 -7.95 19.16 -11.28
CA ILE A 96 -7.54 17.86 -11.83
C ILE A 96 -8.75 17.06 -12.31
N LEU A 97 -9.86 17.07 -11.56
CA LEU A 97 -11.09 16.39 -11.95
C LEU A 97 -11.74 17.03 -13.18
N ASP A 98 -11.70 18.36 -13.32
CA ASP A 98 -12.24 19.09 -14.48
C ASP A 98 -11.47 18.79 -15.79
N MET A 99 -10.23 18.29 -15.70
CA MET A 99 -9.47 17.82 -16.86
C MET A 99 -9.85 16.40 -17.30
N LEU A 100 -10.69 15.70 -16.53
CA LEU A 100 -11.04 14.31 -16.75
C LEU A 100 -12.50 14.20 -17.22
N PRO A 101 -12.85 13.14 -17.99
CA PRO A 101 -14.24 12.86 -18.31
C PRO A 101 -15.10 12.65 -17.05
N ASP A 102 -16.36 13.06 -17.10
CA ASP A 102 -17.32 12.99 -15.97
C ASP A 102 -17.51 11.58 -15.38
N ASP A 103 -17.24 10.54 -16.16
CA ASP A 103 -17.32 9.15 -15.71
C ASP A 103 -16.04 8.65 -14.98
N ILE A 104 -15.03 9.51 -14.83
CA ILE A 104 -13.86 9.29 -13.96
C ILE A 104 -14.11 10.00 -12.64
N GLN A 105 -14.17 9.24 -11.56
CA GLN A 105 -14.57 9.76 -10.26
C GLN A 105 -13.45 9.66 -9.24
N TRP A 106 -13.40 10.65 -8.35
CA TRP A 106 -12.64 10.52 -7.12
C TRP A 106 -13.39 9.65 -6.11
N GLN A 107 -12.69 8.70 -5.50
CA GLN A 107 -13.24 7.72 -4.58
C GLN A 107 -12.31 7.53 -3.38
N ILE A 108 -12.89 7.21 -2.21
CA ILE A 108 -12.14 6.77 -1.03
C ILE A 108 -12.08 5.24 -1.03
N VAL A 109 -10.87 4.70 -0.95
CA VAL A 109 -10.63 3.27 -1.08
C VAL A 109 -9.69 2.76 0.00
N THR A 110 -9.73 1.45 0.25
CA THR A 110 -8.83 0.75 1.17
C THR A 110 -7.88 -0.14 0.36
N PRO A 111 -6.55 -0.03 0.54
CA PRO A 111 -5.59 -1.01 0.04
C PRO A 111 -5.72 -2.32 0.83
N HIS A 112 -5.01 -3.35 0.40
CA HIS A 112 -5.16 -4.71 0.93
C HIS A 112 -4.43 -4.96 2.26
N GLU A 113 -3.44 -4.13 2.61
CA GLU A 113 -2.64 -4.26 3.83
C GLU A 113 -3.07 -3.22 4.86
N GLY A 114 -3.44 -3.70 6.05
CA GLY A 114 -3.90 -2.88 7.19
C GLY A 114 -5.31 -2.34 6.97
N GLU A 115 -6.30 -2.96 7.61
CA GLU A 115 -7.73 -2.72 7.38
C GLU A 115 -8.21 -1.26 7.63
N ASP A 116 -7.35 -0.37 8.11
CA ASP A 116 -7.71 0.99 8.50
C ASP A 116 -7.12 2.12 7.65
N THR A 117 -6.22 1.83 6.70
CA THR A 117 -5.65 2.91 5.88
C THR A 117 -6.59 3.28 4.75
N VAL A 118 -7.19 4.47 4.82
CA VAL A 118 -7.99 5.03 3.72
C VAL A 118 -7.14 5.92 2.83
N VAL A 119 -7.27 5.75 1.52
CA VAL A 119 -6.57 6.55 0.53
C VAL A 119 -7.55 7.09 -0.50
N SER A 120 -7.25 8.27 -1.02
CA SER A 120 -7.97 8.84 -2.15
C SER A 120 -7.49 8.20 -3.45
N CYS A 121 -8.42 7.96 -4.37
CA CYS A 121 -8.16 7.31 -5.65
C CYS A 121 -8.95 8.00 -6.76
N ILE A 122 -8.30 8.25 -7.90
CA ILE A 122 -9.01 8.58 -9.15
C ILE A 122 -9.37 7.26 -9.84
N ALA A 123 -10.65 6.91 -9.78
CA ALA A 123 -11.21 5.67 -10.29
C ALA A 123 -11.41 5.74 -11.81
N ILE A 124 -10.71 4.88 -12.55
CA ILE A 124 -10.90 4.74 -14.00
C ILE A 124 -12.01 3.74 -14.36
N GLY A 125 -12.37 2.87 -13.42
CA GLY A 125 -13.45 1.89 -13.56
C GLY A 125 -13.63 1.04 -12.30
N SER A 126 -14.59 0.12 -12.35
CA SER A 126 -14.99 -0.70 -11.19
C SER A 126 -15.55 -2.06 -11.64
N ASP A 127 -15.89 -2.94 -10.69
CA ASP A 127 -16.63 -4.17 -10.96
C ASP A 127 -18.15 -4.06 -10.80
N ARG A 128 -18.70 -2.85 -10.64
CA ARG A 128 -20.15 -2.62 -10.46
C ARG A 128 -20.98 -2.96 -11.69
N SER A 129 -20.48 -2.64 -12.87
CA SER A 129 -21.20 -2.78 -14.13
C SER A 129 -20.29 -3.31 -15.24
N VAL A 130 -20.89 -3.81 -16.32
CA VAL A 130 -20.13 -4.26 -17.50
C VAL A 130 -19.37 -3.10 -18.13
N ARG A 131 -19.96 -1.90 -18.13
CA ARG A 131 -19.34 -0.67 -18.65
C ARG A 131 -18.13 -0.29 -17.80
N ASP A 132 -18.29 -0.26 -16.49
CA ASP A 132 -17.23 0.09 -15.54
C ASP A 132 -16.06 -0.88 -15.62
N LEU A 133 -16.36 -2.17 -15.80
CA LEU A 133 -15.34 -3.20 -15.91
C LEU A 133 -14.56 -3.04 -17.22
N LYS A 134 -15.24 -2.78 -18.35
CA LYS A 134 -14.58 -2.43 -19.61
C LYS A 134 -13.71 -1.19 -19.48
N ASN A 135 -14.21 -0.16 -18.79
CA ASN A 135 -13.48 1.07 -18.51
C ASN A 135 -12.21 0.82 -17.68
N ALA A 136 -12.30 -0.05 -16.66
CA ALA A 136 -11.15 -0.39 -15.80
C ALA A 136 -9.98 -1.02 -16.59
N TYR A 137 -10.27 -1.73 -17.67
CA TYR A 137 -9.28 -2.34 -18.56
C TYR A 137 -8.93 -1.48 -19.78
N ASN A 138 -9.51 -0.29 -19.92
CA ASN A 138 -9.23 0.58 -21.06
C ASN A 138 -7.93 1.38 -20.83
N PRO A 139 -6.84 1.11 -21.58
CA PRO A 139 -5.56 1.78 -21.39
C PRO A 139 -5.61 3.28 -21.75
N ALA A 140 -6.56 3.71 -22.58
CA ALA A 140 -6.73 5.12 -22.91
C ALA A 140 -7.17 5.95 -21.69
N ARG A 141 -8.08 5.41 -20.86
CA ARG A 141 -8.52 6.06 -19.61
C ARG A 141 -7.37 6.18 -18.62
N ALA A 142 -6.56 5.13 -18.51
CA ALA A 142 -5.36 5.13 -17.68
C ALA A 142 -4.31 6.17 -18.15
N ARG A 143 -4.27 6.51 -19.45
CA ARG A 143 -3.44 7.61 -19.97
C ARG A 143 -4.01 8.98 -19.63
N LEU A 144 -5.33 9.18 -19.75
CA LEU A 144 -5.98 10.45 -19.38
C LEU A 144 -5.66 10.85 -17.95
N VAL A 145 -5.83 9.92 -16.99
CA VAL A 145 -5.52 10.20 -15.58
C VAL A 145 -4.04 10.50 -15.36
N ARG A 146 -3.13 9.75 -15.98
CA ARG A 146 -1.68 10.02 -15.89
C ARG A 146 -1.31 11.41 -16.42
N ASN A 147 -1.92 11.81 -17.53
CA ASN A 147 -1.68 13.12 -18.13
C ASN A 147 -2.21 14.25 -17.23
N ALA A 148 -3.43 14.10 -16.71
CA ALA A 148 -4.02 15.09 -15.78
C ALA A 148 -3.20 15.24 -14.50
N MET A 149 -2.73 14.12 -13.93
CA MET A 149 -1.90 14.11 -12.73
C MET A 149 -0.44 14.53 -12.97
N ASP A 150 0.00 14.63 -14.24
CA ASP A 150 1.34 15.06 -14.63
C ASP A 150 2.48 14.36 -13.85
N LYS A 151 2.31 13.05 -13.62
CA LYS A 151 3.18 12.19 -12.82
C LYS A 151 3.46 10.87 -13.54
N VAL A 152 4.68 10.36 -13.38
CA VAL A 152 5.03 9.00 -13.78
C VAL A 152 4.37 8.03 -12.81
N LEU A 153 3.20 7.53 -13.19
CA LEU A 153 2.48 6.48 -12.47
C LEU A 153 2.76 5.13 -13.14
N GLY A 154 2.88 4.09 -12.32
CA GLY A 154 2.89 2.70 -12.78
C GLY A 154 1.53 2.28 -13.39
N PRO A 155 1.23 0.98 -13.50
CA PRO A 155 -0.11 0.56 -13.89
C PRO A 155 -1.15 0.91 -12.81
N PRO A 156 -2.43 1.13 -13.18
CA PRO A 156 -3.49 1.34 -12.21
C PRO A 156 -3.66 0.07 -11.36
N LYS A 157 -4.01 0.25 -10.10
CA LYS A 157 -4.18 -0.85 -9.14
C LYS A 157 -5.65 -0.98 -8.76
N TRP A 158 -5.99 -2.16 -8.26
CA TRP A 158 -7.32 -2.41 -7.71
C TRP A 158 -7.35 -2.07 -6.22
N TYR A 159 -8.51 -1.65 -5.73
CA TYR A 159 -8.74 -1.31 -4.33
C TYR A 159 -10.18 -1.69 -3.94
N TYR A 160 -10.45 -1.85 -2.65
CA TYR A 160 -11.83 -1.96 -2.19
C TYR A 160 -12.41 -0.57 -1.96
N LEU A 161 -13.61 -0.33 -2.46
CA LEU A 161 -14.33 0.91 -2.18
C LEU A 161 -14.74 0.96 -0.70
N ARG A 162 -14.67 2.15 -0.11
CA ARG A 162 -15.34 2.46 1.16
C ARG A 162 -16.75 2.93 0.85
N GLU A 163 -17.71 2.01 0.97
CA GLU A 163 -19.12 2.26 0.65
C GLU A 163 -19.83 3.10 1.73
N ASP A 164 -19.26 3.15 2.94
CA ASP A 164 -19.73 3.91 4.10
C ASP A 164 -19.32 5.39 4.08
N PHE A 165 -18.43 5.76 3.16
CA PHE A 165 -18.03 7.15 2.96
C PHE A 165 -18.99 7.82 1.97
N HIS A 166 -20.03 8.46 2.51
CA HIS A 166 -20.88 9.36 1.75
C HIS A 166 -20.26 10.76 1.74
N ARG A 167 -20.28 11.45 0.58
CA ARG A 167 -20.09 12.90 0.57
C ARG A 167 -21.31 13.47 1.30
N ASP A 168 -21.07 14.20 2.39
CA ASP A 168 -22.04 15.18 2.83
C ASP A 168 -22.04 16.24 1.71
N ASP A 169 -23.07 16.19 0.86
CA ASP A 169 -23.29 17.14 -0.24
C ASP A 169 -23.64 18.54 0.29
#